data_AF-A0A0M0HY32-F1
#
_entry.id   AF-A0A0M0HY32-F1
#
_cell.length_a   1.000
_cell.length_b   1.000
_cell.length_c   1.000
_cell.angle_alpha   90.00
_cell.angle_beta   90.00
_cell.angle_gamma   90.00
#
_symmetry.space_group_name_H-M   'P 1'
#
loop_
_entity.id
_entity.type
_entity.pdbx_description
1 polymer ?
#
loop_
_entity_poly.entity_id
_entity_poly.type
_entity_poly.pdbx_seq_one_letter_code
_entity_poly.pdbx_strand_id
1 'polypeptide(L)' 'MTIANKPQSDFFHKVEELLQQQFGIGIDDVGPEMVESCFAGNETPAECVGQLASKYELDEI' A
#
# COMPACT_ATOMS: atom_id res chain seq x y z
N MET A 1 -26.72 3.18 9.29
CA MET A 1 -25.88 3.16 8.07
C MET A 1 -24.97 1.96 8.20
N THR A 2 -25.21 0.88 7.47
CA THR A 2 -24.30 -0.27 7.42
C THR A 2 -23.08 0.16 6.63
N ILE A 3 -22.11 0.76 7.33
CA ILE A 3 -20.77 0.99 6.79
C ILE A 3 -20.19 -0.41 6.65
N ALA A 4 -20.27 -0.98 5.45
CA ALA A 4 -19.53 -2.18 5.13
C ALA A 4 -18.06 -1.83 5.35
N ASN A 5 -17.47 -2.27 6.48
CA ASN A 5 -16.03 -2.28 6.66
C ASN A 5 -15.47 -3.02 5.44
N LYS A 6 -14.97 -2.27 4.47
CA LYS A 6 -14.21 -2.82 3.35
C LYS A 6 -12.78 -2.86 3.85
N PRO A 7 -12.31 -3.99 4.41
CA PRO A 7 -10.93 -4.11 4.91
C PRO A 7 -9.89 -3.73 3.85
N GLN A 8 -10.25 -3.93 2.58
CA GLN A 8 -9.43 -3.53 1.43
C GLN A 8 -9.25 -2.01 1.34
N SER A 9 -10.31 -1.20 1.46
CA SER A 9 -10.16 0.26 1.35
C SER A 9 -9.28 0.83 2.46
N ASP A 10 -9.40 0.30 3.68
CA ASP A 10 -8.56 0.72 4.82
C ASP A 10 -7.08 0.34 4.59
N PHE A 11 -6.84 -0.89 4.09
CA PHE A 11 -5.51 -1.36 3.76
C PHE A 11 -4.83 -0.49 2.69
N PHE A 12 -5.56 -0.20 1.61
CA PHE A 12 -5.07 0.65 0.53
C PHE A 12 -4.74 2.04 1.02
N HIS A 13 -5.64 2.67 1.79
CA HIS A 13 -5.38 3.98 2.36
C HIS A 13 -4.12 3.99 3.23
N LYS A 14 -3.90 2.92 4.01
CA LYS A 14 -2.72 2.79 4.88
C LYS A 14 -1.43 2.60 4.10
N VAL A 15 -1.45 1.79 3.04
CA VAL A 15 -0.32 1.61 2.13
C VAL A 15 0.04 2.92 1.43
N GLU A 16 -0.97 3.65 0.94
CA GLU A 16 -0.79 4.97 0.32
C GLU A 16 -0.17 5.98 1.27
N GLU A 17 -0.71 6.09 2.50
CA GLU A 17 -0.18 6.98 3.53
C GLU A 17 1.29 6.68 3.82
N LEU A 18 1.65 5.40 3.96
CA LEU A 18 3.02 4.97 4.22
C LEU A 18 3.97 5.23 3.03
N LEU A 19 3.52 4.98 1.80
CA LEU A 19 4.30 5.28 0.59
C LEU A 19 4.55 6.79 0.46
N GLN A 20 3.52 7.59 0.71
CA GLN A 20 3.60 9.03 0.60
C GLN A 20 4.48 9.62 1.72
N GLN A 21 4.43 9.06 2.92
CA GLN A 21 5.27 9.50 4.03
C GLN A 21 6.74 9.11 3.88
N GLN A 22 7.05 7.92 3.36
CA GLN A 22 8.44 7.44 3.26
C GLN A 22 9.12 7.81 1.93
N PHE A 23 8.38 7.81 0.82
CA PHE A 23 8.94 7.98 -0.53
C PHE A 23 8.35 9.18 -1.26
N GLY A 24 7.31 9.83 -0.71
CA GLY A 24 6.63 10.94 -1.40
C GLY A 24 5.78 10.49 -2.59
N ILE A 25 5.52 9.19 -2.76
CA ILE A 25 4.77 8.62 -3.89
C ILE A 25 3.41 8.08 -3.46
N GLY A 26 2.50 7.93 -4.41
CA GLY A 26 1.18 7.32 -4.19
C GLY A 26 1.11 5.86 -4.66
N ILE A 27 0.00 5.18 -4.36
CA ILE A 27 -0.29 3.83 -4.89
C ILE A 27 -0.34 3.83 -6.43
N ASP A 28 -0.69 4.96 -7.03
CA ASP A 28 -0.70 5.14 -8.49
C ASP A 28 0.69 4.89 -9.12
N ASP A 29 1.76 5.25 -8.40
CA ASP A 29 3.14 5.13 -8.87
C ASP A 29 3.64 3.68 -8.84
N VAL A 30 3.23 2.94 -7.80
CA VAL A 30 3.63 1.54 -7.59
C VAL A 30 2.61 0.51 -8.12
N GLY A 31 1.48 0.98 -8.64
CA GLY A 31 0.41 0.15 -9.17
C GLY A 31 -0.51 -0.45 -8.08
N PRO A 32 -1.83 -0.25 -8.17
CA PRO A 32 -2.78 -0.81 -7.20
C PRO A 32 -2.82 -2.35 -7.23
N GLU A 33 -2.44 -2.98 -8.34
CA GLU A 33 -2.40 -4.44 -8.49
C GLU A 33 -1.46 -5.12 -7.49
N MET A 34 -0.34 -4.50 -7.15
CA MET A 34 0.59 -5.03 -6.16
C MET A 34 0.00 -4.92 -4.76
N VAL A 35 -0.67 -3.81 -4.46
CA VAL A 35 -1.37 -3.60 -3.19
C VAL A 35 -2.52 -4.60 -3.04
N GLU A 36 -3.22 -4.93 -4.14
CA GLU A 36 -4.24 -5.99 -4.16
C GLU A 36 -3.61 -7.35 -3.86
N SER A 37 -2.43 -7.62 -4.43
CA SER A 37 -1.71 -8.87 -4.19
C SER A 37 -1.26 -9.00 -2.73
N CYS A 38 -0.76 -7.93 -2.11
CA CYS A 38 -0.41 -7.90 -0.69
C CYS A 38 -1.62 -8.14 0.20
N PHE A 39 -2.74 -7.49 -0.12
CA PHE A 39 -3.99 -7.65 0.61
C PHE A 39 -4.52 -9.09 0.49
N ALA A 40 -4.47 -9.68 -0.70
CA ALA A 40 -4.84 -11.08 -0.94
C ALA A 40 -3.91 -12.06 -0.20
N GLY A 41 -2.63 -11.70 -0.06
CA GLY A 41 -1.65 -12.41 0.75
C GLY A 41 -1.86 -12.27 2.27
N ASN A 42 -2.81 -11.44 2.69
CA ASN A 42 -3.06 -11.10 4.10
C ASN A 42 -1.81 -10.49 4.78
N GLU A 43 -1.01 -9.79 3.99
CA GLU A 43 0.18 -9.08 4.45
C GLU A 43 -0.21 -7.82 5.22
N THR A 44 0.72 -7.25 5.98
CA THR A 44 0.47 -5.95 6.63
C THR A 44 0.78 -4.80 5.66
N PRO A 45 0.18 -3.60 5.84
CA PRO A 45 0.47 -2.45 4.98
C PRO A 45 1.96 -2.12 4.93
N ALA A 46 2.65 -2.23 6.07
CA ALA A 46 4.08 -1.97 6.16
C ALA A 46 4.93 -2.98 5.39
N GLU A 47 4.61 -4.28 5.47
CA GLU A 47 5.27 -5.33 4.68
C GLU A 47 5.07 -5.08 3.19
N CYS A 48 3.84 -4.74 2.78
CA CYS A 48 3.54 -4.42 1.40
C CYS A 48 4.35 -3.22 0.90
N VAL A 49 4.39 -2.13 1.66
CA VAL A 49 5.20 -0.95 1.33
C VAL A 49 6.68 -1.28 1.26
N GLY A 50 7.20 -2.10 2.17
CA GLY A 50 8.59 -2.57 2.11
C GLY A 50 8.89 -3.38 0.84
N GLN A 51 7.97 -4.27 0.44
CA GLN A 51 8.09 -5.00 -0.83
C GLN A 51 8.00 -4.08 -2.05
N LEU A 52 7.08 -3.12 -2.04
CA LEU A 52 6.92 -2.12 -3.10
C LEU A 52 8.19 -1.27 -3.22
N ALA A 53 8.68 -0.73 -2.10
CA ALA A 53 9.94 0.02 -2.02
C ALA A 53 11.12 -0.75 -2.60
N SER A 54 11.29 -2.00 -2.17
CA SER A 54 12.41 -2.82 -2.61
C SER A 54 12.31 -3.21 -4.10
N LYS A 55 11.09 -3.42 -4.62
CA LYS A 55 10.86 -3.85 -6.00
C LYS A 55 10.87 -2.70 -7.01
N TYR A 56 10.43 -1.52 -6.60
CA TYR A 56 10.44 -0.29 -7.41
C TYR A 56 11.71 0.55 -7.17
N GLU A 57 12.64 0.06 -6.35
CA GLU A 57 13.88 0.77 -5.97
C GLU A 57 13.58 2.20 -5.49
N LEU A 58 12.51 2.34 -4.70
CA LEU A 58 12.05 3.64 -4.21
C LEU A 58 13.07 4.17 -3.21
N ASP A 59 13.61 5.35 -3.51
CA ASP A 59 14.54 6.06 -2.65
C ASP A 59 13.75 6.87 -1.61
N GLU A 60 14.12 6.75 -0.33
CA GLU A 60 13.50 7.50 0.76
C GLU A 60 13.80 9.00 0.63
N ILE A 61 12.79 9.85 0.89
CA ILE A 61 12.89 11.32 0.72
C ILE A 61 13.55 12.05 1.88
#